data_AF-A0A1S2LHI0-F1
#
_entry.id   AF-A0A1S2LHI0-F1
#
_cell.length_a   1.000
_cell.length_b   1.000
_cell.length_c   1.000
_cell.angle_alpha   90.00
_cell.angle_beta   90.00
_cell.angle_gamma   90.00
#
_symmetry.space_group_name_H-M   'P 1'
#
loop_
_entity.id
_entity.type
_entity.pdbx_description
1 polymer ?
#
loop_
_entity_poly.entity_id
_entity_poly.type
_entity_poly.pdbx_seq_one_letter_code
_entity_poly.pdbx_strand_id
1 'polypeptide(L)'
;MRVLKNITVFSSLIVFMRVLFGIGWLLAGVTKITASHWFMEPGIFLRTYLTESLQNPNTPTFYKIFIENIALENVMILNYAIPIVQIVLGLFLIVGLFTIPSTLICLFMHINFILSGNMNFMSLILYTSAFSLIIFRTDAYHFSLDNYFHLNILLTFRENKSKKLVSMVPNKENLSTNS
;
A
#
# COMPACT_ATOMS: atom_id res chain seq x y z
N MET A 1 15.10 14.96 26.63
CA MET A 1 13.64 14.94 26.88
C MET A 1 12.82 15.99 26.11
N ARG A 2 13.35 16.65 25.05
CA ARG A 2 12.62 17.69 24.27
C ARG A 2 11.92 17.20 23.01
N VAL A 3 12.24 15.99 22.53
CA VAL A 3 11.69 15.44 21.27
C VAL A 3 10.24 14.93 21.42
N LEU A 4 9.82 14.57 22.64
CA LEU A 4 8.49 13.98 22.90
C LEU A 4 7.36 15.03 23.03
N LYS A 5 7.66 16.32 23.13
CA LYS A 5 6.70 17.32 23.62
C LYS A 5 5.90 18.06 22.53
N ASN A 6 5.99 17.63 21.26
CA ASN A 6 5.29 18.30 20.17
C ASN A 6 4.74 17.34 19.10
N ILE A 7 4.24 16.17 19.50
CA ILE A 7 3.37 15.37 18.63
C ILE A 7 2.06 16.12 18.50
N THR A 8 1.77 16.63 17.30
CA THR A 8 0.46 17.20 17.03
C THR A 8 -0.60 16.12 17.16
N VAL A 9 -1.78 16.46 17.69
CA VAL A 9 -2.92 15.52 17.80
C VAL A 9 -3.19 14.82 16.46
N PHE A 10 -2.96 15.54 15.36
CA PHE A 10 -3.05 15.01 14.00
C PHE A 10 -2.06 13.87 13.74
N SER A 11 -0.79 14.00 14.12
CA SER A 11 0.19 12.92 13.93
C SER A 11 -0.20 11.65 14.70
N SER A 12 -0.74 11.78 15.91
CA SER A 12 -1.27 10.64 16.67
C SER A 12 -2.43 9.95 15.96
N LEU A 13 -3.32 10.72 15.33
CA LEU A 13 -4.43 10.17 14.53
C LEU A 13 -3.92 9.37 13.32
N ILE A 14 -2.92 9.90 12.61
CA ILE A 14 -2.32 9.20 11.46
C ILE A 14 -1.64 7.90 11.91
N VAL A 15 -0.94 7.90 13.04
CA VAL A 15 -0.34 6.67 13.61
C VAL A 15 -1.41 5.66 14.00
N PHE A 16 -2.51 6.10 14.61
CA PHE A 16 -3.62 5.22 14.94
C PHE A 16 -4.23 4.60 13.67
N MET A 17 -4.45 5.40 12.63
CA MET A 17 -4.93 4.92 11.34
C MET A 17 -3.94 3.92 10.69
N ARG A 18 -2.63 4.18 10.78
CA ARG A 18 -1.57 3.25 10.31
C ARG A 18 -1.69 1.88 10.98
N VAL A 19 -1.81 1.88 12.30
CA VAL A 19 -1.92 0.65 13.10
C VAL A 19 -3.22 -0.09 12.77
N LEU A 20 -4.37 0.60 12.69
CA LEU A 20 -5.64 -0.03 12.31
C LEU A 20 -5.60 -0.61 10.90
N PHE A 21 -5.02 0.12 9.95
CA PHE A 21 -4.83 -0.37 8.58
C PHE A 21 -3.96 -1.64 8.60
N GLY A 22 -2.85 -1.63 9.33
CA GLY A 22 -2.00 -2.81 9.53
C GLY A 22 -2.72 -3.99 10.18
N ILE A 23 -3.53 -3.76 11.23
CA ILE A 23 -4.36 -4.80 11.87
C ILE A 23 -5.34 -5.40 10.87
N GLY A 24 -5.98 -4.58 10.03
CA GLY A 24 -6.89 -5.06 8.98
C GLY A 24 -6.21 -6.01 8.01
N TRP A 25 -5.01 -5.66 7.53
CA TRP A 25 -4.23 -6.52 6.64
C TRP A 25 -3.75 -7.80 7.32
N LEU A 26 -3.26 -7.69 8.56
CA LEU A 26 -2.85 -8.84 9.36
C LEU A 26 -4.01 -9.83 9.53
N LEU A 27 -5.18 -9.34 9.98
CA LEU A 27 -6.36 -10.15 10.19
C LEU A 27 -6.88 -10.76 8.87
N ALA A 28 -6.85 -10.01 7.77
CA ALA A 28 -7.24 -10.50 6.46
C ALA A 28 -6.37 -11.67 5.97
N GLY A 29 -5.07 -11.64 6.27
CA GLY A 29 -4.17 -12.74 5.97
C GLY A 29 -4.34 -13.94 6.91
N VAL A 30 -4.42 -13.70 8.23
CA VAL A 30 -4.62 -14.76 9.23
C VAL A 30 -5.92 -15.52 8.98
N THR A 31 -7.02 -14.81 8.76
CA THR A 31 -8.34 -15.42 8.48
C THR A 31 -8.32 -16.28 7.22
N LYS A 32 -7.55 -15.90 6.20
CA LYS A 32 -7.36 -16.75 5.02
C LYS A 32 -6.72 -18.09 5.39
N ILE A 33 -5.71 -18.06 6.27
CA ILE A 33 -4.99 -19.27 6.70
C ILE A 33 -5.82 -20.13 7.67
N THR A 34 -6.49 -19.53 8.65
CA THR A 34 -7.03 -20.27 9.81
C THR A 34 -8.52 -20.55 9.75
N ALA A 35 -9.30 -19.68 9.10
CA ALA A 35 -10.76 -19.67 9.24
C ALA A 35 -11.50 -19.81 7.91
N SER A 36 -10.79 -19.83 6.78
CA SER A 36 -11.42 -19.80 5.47
C SER A 36 -11.13 -21.05 4.64
N HIS A 37 -12.01 -21.32 3.68
CA HIS A 37 -11.83 -22.39 2.68
C HIS A 37 -10.56 -22.22 1.84
N TRP A 38 -9.90 -21.06 1.89
CA TRP A 38 -8.69 -20.73 1.12
C TRP A 38 -7.55 -21.73 1.31
N PHE A 39 -7.38 -22.28 2.52
CA PHE A 39 -6.35 -23.28 2.83
C PHE A 39 -6.89 -24.68 3.06
N MET A 40 -8.19 -24.85 3.31
CA MET A 40 -8.79 -26.18 3.43
C MET A 40 -8.69 -26.94 2.09
N GLU A 41 -8.91 -26.23 0.99
CA GLU A 41 -8.75 -26.75 -0.37
C GLU A 41 -7.90 -25.78 -1.20
N PRO A 42 -6.57 -25.84 -1.07
CA PRO A 42 -5.67 -24.85 -1.65
C PRO A 42 -5.90 -24.64 -3.15
N GLY A 43 -6.08 -23.38 -3.54
CA GLY A 43 -6.25 -22.97 -4.94
C GLY A 43 -7.69 -23.08 -5.46
N ILE A 44 -8.60 -23.83 -4.82
CA ILE A 44 -10.00 -23.94 -5.28
C ILE A 44 -10.70 -22.59 -5.14
N PHE A 45 -10.70 -22.01 -3.92
CA PHE A 45 -11.33 -20.72 -3.67
C PHE A 45 -10.83 -19.63 -4.64
N LEU A 46 -9.50 -19.52 -4.77
CA LEU A 46 -8.89 -18.47 -5.60
C LEU A 46 -9.16 -18.71 -7.09
N ARG A 47 -9.15 -19.96 -7.56
CA ARG A 47 -9.52 -20.29 -8.94
C ARG A 47 -10.97 -19.90 -9.21
N THR A 48 -11.90 -20.29 -8.34
CA THR A 48 -13.32 -19.95 -8.48
C THR A 48 -13.50 -18.43 -8.52
N TYR A 49 -12.90 -17.70 -7.59
CA TYR A 49 -12.92 -16.24 -7.56
C TYR A 49 -12.44 -15.62 -8.89
N LEU A 50 -11.30 -16.08 -9.42
CA LEU A 50 -10.75 -15.57 -10.68
C LEU A 50 -11.62 -15.94 -11.90
N THR A 51 -12.22 -17.13 -11.91
CA THR A 51 -13.16 -17.54 -12.96
C THR A 51 -14.43 -16.69 -12.94
N GLU A 52 -14.97 -16.38 -11.76
CA GLU A 52 -16.09 -15.44 -11.62
C GLU A 52 -15.71 -14.04 -12.09
N SER A 53 -14.49 -13.57 -11.80
CA SER A 53 -13.98 -12.28 -12.29
C SER A 53 -13.92 -12.20 -13.81
N LEU A 54 -13.64 -13.30 -14.53
CA LEU A 54 -13.69 -13.34 -16.01
C LEU A 54 -15.11 -13.11 -16.54
N GLN A 55 -16.13 -13.57 -15.83
CA GLN A 55 -17.53 -13.41 -16.21
C GLN A 55 -18.11 -12.05 -15.75
N ASN A 56 -17.49 -11.42 -14.77
CA ASN A 56 -17.96 -10.15 -14.21
C ASN A 56 -17.86 -9.01 -15.27
N PRO A 57 -18.95 -8.25 -15.51
CA PRO A 57 -18.96 -7.14 -16.47
C PRO A 57 -18.09 -5.95 -16.04
N ASN A 58 -17.84 -5.78 -14.73
CA ASN A 58 -17.04 -4.68 -14.20
C ASN A 58 -15.53 -4.93 -14.31
N THR A 59 -15.11 -6.13 -14.68
CA THR A 59 -13.70 -6.49 -14.86
C THR A 59 -13.23 -5.99 -16.23
N PRO A 60 -12.23 -5.09 -16.32
CA PRO A 60 -11.76 -4.57 -17.61
C PRO A 60 -11.18 -5.68 -18.51
N THR A 61 -11.38 -5.58 -19.83
CA THR A 61 -10.93 -6.60 -20.79
C THR A 61 -9.44 -6.91 -20.70
N PHE A 62 -8.58 -5.89 -20.57
CA PHE A 62 -7.13 -6.11 -20.44
C PHE A 62 -6.79 -6.92 -19.18
N TYR A 63 -7.58 -6.74 -18.11
CA TYR A 63 -7.36 -7.44 -16.86
C TYR A 63 -7.91 -8.87 -16.91
N LYS A 64 -8.98 -9.12 -17.68
CA LYS A 64 -9.42 -10.50 -17.98
C LYS A 64 -8.31 -11.30 -18.68
N ILE A 65 -7.61 -10.69 -19.65
CA ILE A 65 -6.46 -11.29 -20.32
C ILE A 65 -5.35 -11.63 -19.30
N PHE A 66 -5.04 -10.71 -18.38
CA PHE A 66 -4.09 -10.99 -17.29
C PHE A 66 -4.55 -12.14 -16.39
N ILE A 67 -5.84 -12.17 -16.02
CA ILE A 67 -6.39 -13.25 -15.19
C ILE A 67 -6.23 -14.60 -15.88
N GLU A 68 -6.61 -14.68 -17.16
CA GLU A 68 -6.60 -15.91 -17.94
C GLU A 68 -5.20 -16.47 -18.17
N ASN A 69 -4.26 -15.61 -18.57
CA ASN A 69 -2.91 -16.03 -19.00
C ASN A 69 -1.86 -16.01 -17.88
N ILE A 70 -2.13 -15.34 -16.75
CA ILE A 70 -1.13 -15.22 -15.66
C ILE A 70 -1.71 -15.68 -14.34
N ALA A 71 -2.84 -15.12 -13.91
CA ALA A 71 -3.35 -15.39 -12.56
C ALA A 71 -3.86 -16.84 -12.40
N LEU A 72 -4.59 -17.36 -13.38
CA LEU A 72 -5.11 -18.74 -13.35
C LEU A 72 -4.02 -19.80 -13.53
N GLU A 73 -2.98 -19.50 -14.32
CA GLU A 73 -1.82 -20.38 -14.48
C GLU A 73 -0.99 -20.47 -13.18
N ASN A 74 -0.89 -19.36 -12.44
CA ASN A 74 -0.09 -19.26 -11.22
C ASN A 74 -0.93 -19.32 -9.93
N VAL A 75 -2.14 -19.89 -9.99
CA VAL A 75 -3.12 -19.83 -8.90
C VAL A 75 -2.57 -20.36 -7.58
N MET A 76 -1.77 -21.44 -7.62
CA MET A 76 -1.21 -22.04 -6.42
C MET A 76 -0.18 -21.13 -5.75
N ILE A 77 0.65 -20.45 -6.56
CA ILE A 77 1.63 -19.50 -6.04
C ILE A 77 0.89 -18.34 -5.38
N LEU A 78 -0.12 -17.79 -6.05
CA LEU A 78 -0.93 -16.69 -5.52
C LEU A 78 -1.70 -17.09 -4.26
N ASN A 79 -2.21 -18.33 -4.18
CA ASN A 79 -2.93 -18.84 -3.02
C ASN A 79 -2.09 -18.75 -1.75
N TYR A 80 -0.80 -19.06 -1.82
CA TYR A 80 0.09 -18.96 -0.66
C TYR A 80 0.67 -17.55 -0.50
N ALA A 81 1.06 -16.90 -1.60
CA ALA A 81 1.70 -15.60 -1.57
C ALA A 81 0.80 -14.50 -1.00
N ILE A 82 -0.47 -14.43 -1.43
CA ILE A 82 -1.39 -13.36 -1.02
C ILE A 82 -1.51 -13.31 0.52
N PRO A 83 -1.90 -14.38 1.23
CA PRO A 83 -2.10 -14.31 2.67
C PRO A 83 -0.80 -14.06 3.45
N ILE A 84 0.32 -14.63 2.99
CA ILE A 84 1.63 -14.41 3.62
C ILE A 84 2.03 -12.93 3.50
N VAL A 85 1.92 -12.35 2.31
CA VAL A 85 2.20 -10.93 2.10
C VAL A 85 1.27 -10.07 2.95
N GLN A 86 -0.03 -10.40 3.03
CA GLN A 86 -0.98 -9.66 3.89
C GLN A 86 -0.55 -9.62 5.36
N ILE A 87 -0.10 -10.75 5.91
CA ILE A 87 0.39 -10.85 7.30
C ILE A 87 1.66 -10.03 7.48
N VAL A 88 2.66 -10.21 6.62
CA VAL A 88 3.96 -9.51 6.71
C VAL A 88 3.77 -8.01 6.64
N LEU A 89 2.98 -7.52 5.67
CA LEU A 89 2.70 -6.09 5.52
C LEU A 89 1.88 -5.54 6.69
N GLY A 90 0.92 -6.32 7.22
CA GLY A 90 0.17 -5.95 8.41
C GLY A 90 1.10 -5.72 9.62
N LEU A 91 2.04 -6.64 9.86
CA LEU A 91 3.04 -6.51 10.92
C LEU A 91 3.96 -5.30 10.72
N PHE A 92 4.44 -5.10 9.49
CA PHE A 92 5.25 -3.94 9.11
C PHE A 92 4.55 -2.61 9.37
N LEU A 93 3.26 -2.50 9.05
CA LEU A 93 2.47 -1.30 9.31
C LEU A 93 2.19 -1.05 10.80
N ILE A 94 1.89 -2.11 11.56
CA ILE A 94 1.66 -2.01 13.01
C ILE A 94 2.92 -1.49 13.71
N VAL A 95 4.04 -2.15 13.46
CA VAL A 95 5.34 -1.82 14.07
C VAL A 95 5.92 -0.52 13.48
N GLY A 96 5.51 -0.16 12.26
CA GLY A 96 6.01 1.00 11.54
C GLY A 96 7.41 0.78 10.99
N LEU A 97 7.64 -0.38 10.38
CA LEU A 97 8.87 -0.73 9.65
C LEU A 97 8.53 -0.87 8.16
N PHE A 98 9.28 -0.24 7.27
CA PHE A 98 8.96 -0.12 5.85
C PHE A 98 7.53 0.39 5.61
N THR A 99 7.11 1.42 6.34
CA THR A 99 5.71 1.91 6.36
C THR A 99 5.18 2.26 4.96
N ILE A 100 5.90 3.10 4.21
CA ILE A 100 5.46 3.56 2.88
C ILE A 100 5.57 2.44 1.82
N PRO A 101 6.67 1.68 1.72
CA PRO A 101 6.71 0.50 0.86
C PRO A 101 5.57 -0.47 1.15
N SER A 102 5.28 -0.76 2.42
CA SER A 102 4.20 -1.66 2.80
C SER A 102 2.83 -1.13 2.39
N THR A 103 2.60 0.16 2.61
CA THR A 103 1.36 0.85 2.19
C THR A 103 1.17 0.75 0.66
N LEU A 104 2.24 0.93 -0.12
CA LEU A 104 2.17 0.83 -1.58
C LEU A 104 1.87 -0.59 -2.06
N ILE A 105 2.43 -1.62 -1.43
CA ILE A 105 2.15 -3.01 -1.79
C ILE A 105 0.71 -3.38 -1.39
N CYS A 106 0.23 -2.93 -0.22
CA CYS A 106 -1.17 -3.04 0.18
C CYS A 106 -2.10 -2.39 -0.86
N LEU A 107 -1.79 -1.16 -1.28
CA LEU A 107 -2.53 -0.44 -2.30
C LEU A 107 -2.53 -1.20 -3.64
N PHE A 108 -1.38 -1.73 -4.06
CA PHE A 108 -1.26 -2.53 -5.28
C PHE A 108 -2.13 -3.79 -5.23
N MET A 109 -2.07 -4.58 -4.15
CA MET A 109 -2.94 -5.74 -3.98
C MET A 109 -4.42 -5.35 -4.03
N HIS A 110 -4.76 -4.21 -3.44
CA HIS A 110 -6.14 -3.73 -3.42
C HIS A 110 -6.64 -3.26 -4.79
N ILE A 111 -5.78 -2.62 -5.59
CA ILE A 111 -6.06 -2.31 -7.00
C ILE A 111 -6.37 -3.58 -7.80
N ASN A 112 -5.64 -4.68 -7.56
CA ASN A 112 -5.92 -5.95 -8.23
C ASN A 112 -7.31 -6.50 -7.88
N PHE A 113 -7.78 -6.36 -6.63
CA PHE A 113 -9.15 -6.73 -6.23
C PHE A 113 -10.24 -5.85 -6.86
N ILE A 114 -9.99 -4.56 -7.10
CA ILE A 114 -10.93 -3.74 -7.87
C ILE A 114 -10.94 -4.18 -9.34
N LEU A 115 -9.76 -4.38 -9.93
CA LEU A 115 -9.64 -4.73 -11.34
C LEU A 115 -10.29 -6.08 -11.65
N SER A 116 -10.35 -7.00 -10.69
CA SER A 116 -11.10 -8.25 -10.77
C SER A 116 -12.63 -8.09 -10.60
N GLY A 117 -13.12 -6.85 -10.53
CA GLY A 117 -14.53 -6.50 -10.46
C GLY A 117 -15.12 -6.43 -9.05
N ASN A 118 -14.29 -6.42 -7.99
CA ASN A 118 -14.75 -6.43 -6.59
C ASN A 118 -14.60 -5.04 -5.91
N MET A 119 -15.44 -4.10 -6.30
CA MET A 119 -15.51 -2.77 -5.67
C MET A 119 -16.65 -2.72 -4.65
N ASN A 120 -16.33 -2.45 -3.39
CA ASN A 120 -17.30 -2.38 -2.29
C ASN A 120 -16.94 -1.29 -1.26
N PHE A 121 -17.73 -1.15 -0.20
CA PHE A 121 -17.49 -0.12 0.83
C PHE A 121 -16.16 -0.31 1.59
N MET A 122 -15.75 -1.56 1.86
CA MET A 122 -14.43 -1.84 2.42
C MET A 122 -13.33 -1.39 1.48
N SER A 123 -13.57 -1.48 0.17
CA SER A 123 -12.61 -1.00 -0.81
C SER A 123 -12.34 0.48 -0.63
N LEU A 124 -13.38 1.30 -0.46
CA LEU A 124 -13.24 2.73 -0.20
C LEU A 124 -12.35 2.98 1.03
N ILE A 125 -12.65 2.36 2.17
CA ILE A 125 -11.87 2.52 3.42
C ILE A 125 -10.39 2.22 3.21
N LEU A 126 -10.07 1.13 2.50
CA LEU A 126 -8.69 0.73 2.26
C LEU A 126 -7.94 1.74 1.37
N TYR A 127 -8.60 2.30 0.35
CA TYR A 127 -8.02 3.37 -0.46
C TYR A 127 -7.79 4.65 0.34
N THR A 128 -8.80 5.12 1.07
CA THR A 128 -8.67 6.34 1.86
C THR A 128 -7.54 6.18 2.86
N SER A 129 -7.44 5.02 3.53
CA SER A 129 -6.36 4.73 4.47
C SER A 129 -4.99 4.73 3.77
N ALA A 130 -4.85 4.02 2.65
CA ALA A 130 -3.57 3.94 1.94
C ALA A 130 -3.11 5.31 1.41
N PHE A 131 -4.01 6.06 0.77
CA PHE A 131 -3.69 7.40 0.25
C PHE A 131 -3.38 8.38 1.38
N SER A 132 -4.13 8.36 2.49
CA SER A 132 -3.84 9.18 3.65
C SER A 132 -2.45 8.88 4.24
N LEU A 133 -2.03 7.62 4.35
CA LEU A 133 -0.67 7.27 4.81
C LEU A 133 0.42 7.73 3.85
N ILE A 134 0.18 7.70 2.54
CA ILE A 134 1.14 8.17 1.54
C ILE A 134 1.26 9.70 1.55
N ILE A 135 0.14 10.42 1.62
CA ILE A 135 0.10 11.88 1.65
C ILE A 135 0.72 12.40 2.95
N PHE A 136 0.29 11.86 4.09
CA PHE A 136 0.77 12.25 5.43
C PHE A 136 1.93 11.37 5.90
N ARG A 137 2.88 11.05 5.00
CA ARG A 137 3.99 10.12 5.28
C ARG A 137 4.86 10.54 6.46
N THR A 138 5.07 11.85 6.64
CA THR A 138 5.90 12.37 7.74
C THR A 138 5.25 12.06 9.08
N ASP A 139 3.94 12.24 9.18
CA ASP A 139 3.13 11.88 10.35
C ASP A 139 3.06 10.37 10.55
N ALA A 140 2.95 9.59 9.46
CA ALA A 140 2.93 8.14 9.51
C ALA A 140 4.23 7.51 10.07
N TYR A 141 5.36 8.24 10.00
CA TYR A 141 6.63 7.82 10.62
C TYR A 141 6.74 8.15 12.12
N HIS A 142 5.80 8.88 12.71
CA HIS A 142 5.79 9.03 14.16
C HIS A 142 5.53 7.66 14.83
N PHE A 143 6.21 7.40 15.95
CA PHE A 143 6.16 6.12 16.66
C PHE A 143 6.34 4.90 15.73
N SER A 144 7.26 5.01 14.77
CA SER A 144 7.59 3.96 13.82
C SER A 144 9.05 3.55 14.02
N LEU A 145 9.36 2.28 13.76
CA LEU A 145 10.75 1.81 13.68
C LEU A 145 11.51 2.49 12.53
N ASP A 146 10.83 2.89 11.46
CA ASP A 146 11.45 3.65 10.36
C ASP A 146 12.08 4.96 10.85
N ASN A 147 11.43 5.65 11.77
CA ASN A 147 11.98 6.87 12.37
C ASN A 147 13.06 6.56 13.41
N TYR A 148 12.90 5.47 14.18
CA TYR A 148 13.90 5.04 15.16
C TYR A 148 15.24 4.67 14.51
N PHE A 149 15.22 3.96 13.38
CA PHE A 149 16.42 3.57 12.63
C PHE A 149 16.84 4.62 11.57
N HIS A 150 16.18 5.78 11.52
CA HIS A 150 16.42 6.81 10.50
C HIS A 150 16.29 6.31 9.05
N LEU A 151 15.50 5.25 8.79
CA LEU A 151 15.19 4.78 7.44
C LEU A 151 14.44 5.85 6.62
N ASN A 152 13.72 6.75 7.30
CA ASN A 152 13.01 7.87 6.69
C ASN A 152 13.95 8.90 6.03
N ILE A 153 15.18 9.04 6.51
CA ILE A 153 16.15 10.06 6.07
C ILE A 153 16.63 9.84 4.63
N LEU A 154 16.74 8.58 4.18
CA LEU A 154 17.18 8.26 2.82
C LEU A 154 16.27 8.86 1.72
N LEU A 155 14.98 9.03 2.01
CA LEU A 155 14.02 9.60 1.06
C LEU A 155 14.01 11.13 1.08
N THR A 156 14.19 11.75 2.26
CA THR A 156 14.16 13.22 2.43
C THR A 156 15.42 13.89 1.88
N PHE A 157 16.59 13.23 1.96
CA PHE A 157 17.84 13.77 1.38
C PHE A 157 17.75 13.94 -0.14
N ARG A 158 17.00 13.09 -0.84
CA ARG A 158 16.80 13.20 -2.30
C ARG A 158 15.97 14.44 -2.68
N GLU A 159 14.92 14.75 -1.93
CA GLU A 159 14.08 15.93 -2.17
C GLU A 159 14.84 17.24 -1.95
N ASN A 160 15.66 17.31 -0.89
CA ASN A 160 16.48 18.51 -0.62
C ASN A 160 17.56 18.72 -1.69
N LYS A 161 18.19 17.65 -2.19
CA LYS A 161 19.16 17.74 -3.28
C LYS A 161 18.49 18.18 -4.58
N SER A 162 17.30 17.66 -4.90
CA SER A 162 16.54 18.03 -6.10
C SER A 162 16.09 19.50 -6.08
N LYS A 163 15.50 19.97 -4.97
CA LYS A 163 15.13 21.40 -4.84
C LYS A 163 16.32 22.34 -4.96
N LYS A 164 17.45 21.99 -4.35
CA LYS A 164 18.69 22.78 -4.43
C LYS A 164 19.23 22.84 -5.87
N LEU A 165 19.13 21.76 -6.63
CA LEU A 165 19.55 21.72 -8.04
C LEU A 165 18.63 22.57 -8.94
N VAL A 166 17.31 22.52 -8.74
CA VAL A 166 16.35 23.35 -9.50
C VAL A 166 16.56 24.84 -9.23
N SER A 167 16.84 25.24 -7.98
CA SER A 167 17.14 26.64 -7.65
C SER A 167 18.48 27.15 -8.18
N MET A 168 19.37 26.26 -8.62
CA MET A 168 20.68 26.61 -9.21
C MET A 168 20.62 26.74 -10.74
N VAL A 169 19.51 26.36 -11.38
CA VAL A 169 19.32 26.56 -12.82
C VAL A 169 18.84 28.01 -13.03
N PRO A 170 19.57 28.86 -13.78
CA PRO A 170 19.14 30.23 -14.04
C PRO A 170 17.83 30.22 -14.84
N ASN A 171 16.86 31.06 -14.45
CA ASN A 171 15.60 31.18 -15.19
C ASN A 171 15.87 31.79 -16.57
N LYS A 172 15.58 31.02 -17.65
CA LYS A 172 15.84 31.43 -19.05
C LYS A 172 14.90 32.55 -19.54
N GLU A 173 13.90 32.93 -18.75
CA GLU A 173 12.90 33.94 -19.11
C GLU A 173 13.39 35.40 -19.07
N ASN A 174 14.55 35.68 -18.47
CA ASN A 174 15.09 37.05 -18.38
C ASN A 174 15.99 37.47 -19.56
N LEU A 175 16.08 36.66 -20.63
CA LEU A 175 17.01 36.90 -21.76
C LEU A 175 16.33 37.36 -23.06
N SER A 176 15.00 37.56 -23.08
CA SER A 176 14.27 37.94 -24.31
C SER A 176 13.53 39.29 -24.26
N THR A 177 13.80 40.15 -23.28
CA THR A 177 13.13 41.48 -23.17
C THR A 177 14.04 42.67 -23.44
N ASN A 178 15.26 42.47 -23.94
CA ASN A 178 16.20 43.54 -24.30
C ASN A 178 16.67 43.42 -25.77
N SER A 179 15.72 43.37 -26.71
CA SER A 179 15.99 43.59 -28.14
C SER A 179 15.00 44.58 -28.71
#